data_AF-A0A1X1QMX6-F1
#
_entry.id   AF-A0A1X1QMX6-F1
#
_cell.length_a   1.000
_cell.length_b   1.000
_cell.length_c   1.000
_cell.angle_alpha   90.00
_cell.angle_beta   90.00
_cell.angle_gamma   90.00
#
_symmetry.space_group_name_H-M   'P 1'
#
loop_
_entity.id
_entity.type
_entity.pdbx_description
1 polymer ?
#
loop_
_entity_poly.entity_id
_entity_poly.type
_entity_poly.pdbx_seq_one_letter_code
_entity_poly.pdbx_strand_id
1 'polypeptide(L)'
;MEMTPMTTGQHEKRSINATDLLFDIKNPRLVGEHLSEQADDIQIITNLAEGADIAELVISIEENTFVDFEPIVVIKELGNKFRVLEGNRRLAAIKLLQDEKLARQVVQVLKHSIQRPVRQAVLDSIKEIPAIIVTKEADAQSYIGFKHINGPHKWTSFAKAKFVTTWFKNGAGIDEIARKVGDRNKTVKDLIAGMLVLEQAEEEEIFDVQDRTKRGVFGFSHLYTALNRKEYKDYIGLKKDWTENLVTSPVSTGDVKKLKTVLQY
;
A
#
# COMPACT_ATOMS: atom_id res chain seq x y z
N MET A 1 -28.90 -8.12 -14.29
CA MET A 1 -29.15 -6.68 -14.06
C MET A 1 -27.93 -5.95 -14.58
N GLU A 2 -28.06 -5.32 -15.74
CA GLU A 2 -26.96 -4.62 -16.42
C GLU A 2 -26.58 -3.37 -15.61
N MET A 3 -25.29 -3.24 -15.31
CA MET A 3 -24.76 -2.04 -14.66
C MET A 3 -24.74 -0.91 -15.67
N THR A 4 -25.60 0.09 -15.47
CA THR A 4 -25.57 1.34 -16.22
C THR A 4 -24.21 2.00 -16.05
N PRO A 5 -23.55 2.49 -17.11
CA PRO A 5 -22.25 3.12 -17.00
C PRO A 5 -22.36 4.38 -16.13
N MET A 6 -21.65 4.38 -14.99
CA MET A 6 -21.61 5.52 -14.08
C MET A 6 -20.85 6.68 -14.72
N THR A 7 -21.39 7.89 -14.59
CA THR A 7 -20.71 9.14 -14.97
C THR A 7 -19.59 9.44 -13.99
N THR A 8 -18.50 10.04 -14.45
CA THR A 8 -17.34 10.44 -13.65
C THR A 8 -17.78 11.23 -12.40
N GLY A 9 -17.53 10.68 -11.21
CA GLY A 9 -17.82 11.32 -9.91
C GLY A 9 -19.04 10.79 -9.16
N GLN A 10 -19.81 9.85 -9.72
CA GLN A 10 -20.82 9.10 -8.96
C GLN A 10 -20.25 7.74 -8.54
N HIS A 11 -20.33 7.44 -7.25
CA HIS A 11 -19.98 6.13 -6.70
C HIS A 11 -21.17 5.58 -5.93
N GLU A 12 -21.43 4.28 -6.09
CA GLU A 12 -22.44 3.59 -5.29
C GLU A 12 -21.95 3.51 -3.84
N LYS A 13 -22.81 3.86 -2.89
CA LYS A 13 -22.56 3.66 -1.46
C LYS A 13 -23.53 2.64 -0.92
N ARG A 14 -23.02 1.58 -0.29
CA ARG A 14 -23.82 0.61 0.44
C ARG A 14 -23.00 -0.14 1.47
N SER A 15 -23.68 -0.75 2.42
CA SER A 15 -23.04 -1.69 3.34
C SER A 15 -22.80 -3.04 2.66
N ILE A 16 -21.65 -3.65 2.96
CA ILE A 16 -21.25 -4.96 2.43
C ILE A 16 -20.95 -5.87 3.61
N ASN A 17 -21.42 -7.12 3.56
CA ASN A 17 -21.10 -8.09 4.60
C ASN A 17 -19.57 -8.28 4.68
N ALA A 18 -19.01 -8.24 5.89
CA ALA A 18 -17.57 -8.37 6.08
C ALA A 18 -17.00 -9.67 5.48
N THR A 19 -17.79 -10.75 5.42
CA THR A 19 -17.36 -12.03 4.80
C THR A 19 -17.25 -11.97 3.28
N ASP A 20 -17.79 -10.93 2.65
CA ASP A 20 -17.73 -10.68 1.21
C ASP A 20 -16.58 -9.76 0.80
N LEU A 21 -15.86 -9.21 1.77
CA LEU A 21 -14.69 -8.37 1.55
C LEU A 21 -13.42 -9.22 1.41
N LEU A 22 -12.66 -8.92 0.37
CA LEU A 22 -11.37 -9.53 0.06
C LEU A 22 -10.26 -8.48 0.21
N PHE A 23 -9.10 -8.91 0.70
CA PHE A 23 -7.91 -8.07 0.68
C PHE A 23 -7.47 -7.76 -0.76
N ASP A 24 -6.86 -6.60 -0.94
CA ASP A 24 -6.14 -6.28 -2.18
C ASP A 24 -4.68 -6.72 -2.05
N ILE A 25 -4.32 -7.83 -2.70
CA ILE A 25 -2.93 -8.34 -2.71
C ILE A 25 -1.93 -7.37 -3.36
N LYS A 26 -2.43 -6.39 -4.13
CA LYS A 26 -1.64 -5.31 -4.72
C LYS A 26 -1.52 -4.08 -3.82
N ASN A 27 -1.98 -4.16 -2.56
CA ASN A 27 -1.97 -3.02 -1.65
C ASN A 27 -0.54 -2.45 -1.48
N PRO A 28 -0.33 -1.13 -1.63
CA PRO A 28 1.00 -0.53 -1.53
C PRO A 28 1.69 -0.70 -0.17
N ARG A 29 0.93 -0.98 0.90
CA ARG A 29 1.47 -1.27 2.24
C ARG A 29 2.15 -2.63 2.34
N LEU A 30 1.89 -3.54 1.40
CA LEU A 30 2.49 -4.86 1.36
C LEU A 30 3.93 -4.73 0.84
N VAL A 31 4.89 -4.86 1.74
CA VAL A 31 6.32 -4.69 1.47
C VAL A 31 6.97 -6.05 1.24
N GLY A 32 7.73 -6.18 0.15
CA GLY A 32 8.70 -7.25 -0.06
C GLY A 32 8.16 -8.66 -0.16
N GLU A 33 6.86 -8.84 -0.32
CA GLU A 33 6.32 -10.13 -0.69
C GLU A 33 5.82 -10.01 -2.13
N HIS A 34 6.37 -10.81 -3.03
CA HIS A 34 5.60 -11.33 -4.14
C HIS A 34 4.53 -12.25 -3.55
N LEU A 35 3.55 -11.64 -2.89
CA LEU A 35 2.38 -12.37 -2.45
C LEU A 35 1.83 -13.04 -3.70
N SER A 36 1.86 -14.37 -3.70
CA SER A 36 1.27 -15.12 -4.79
C SER A 36 -0.19 -14.71 -4.90
N GLU A 37 -0.81 -14.97 -6.05
CA GLU A 37 -2.26 -14.81 -6.19
C GLU A 37 -3.06 -15.69 -5.19
N GLN A 38 -2.37 -16.58 -4.47
CA GLN A 38 -2.89 -17.50 -3.47
C GLN A 38 -2.52 -17.09 -2.03
N ALA A 39 -1.98 -15.88 -1.81
CA ALA A 39 -1.65 -15.41 -0.49
C ALA A 39 -2.85 -15.49 0.45
N ASP A 40 -2.65 -16.12 1.61
CA ASP A 40 -3.72 -16.28 2.58
C ASP A 40 -3.88 -15.03 3.47
N ASP A 41 -4.99 -14.98 4.20
CA ASP A 41 -5.28 -13.89 5.13
C ASP A 41 -4.19 -13.73 6.20
N ILE A 42 -3.50 -14.80 6.59
CA ILE A 42 -2.47 -14.77 7.64
C ILE A 42 -1.26 -13.99 7.12
N GLN A 43 -0.79 -14.28 5.91
CA GLN A 43 0.34 -13.58 5.29
C GLN A 43 0.05 -12.09 5.14
N ILE A 44 -1.11 -11.75 4.56
CA ILE A 44 -1.52 -10.36 4.33
C ILE A 44 -1.61 -9.59 5.66
N ILE A 45 -2.26 -10.16 6.66
CA ILE A 45 -2.44 -9.53 7.97
C ILE A 45 -1.08 -9.39 8.70
N THR A 46 -0.21 -10.38 8.58
CA THR A 46 1.14 -10.34 9.17
C THR A 46 1.93 -9.16 8.59
N ASN A 47 1.97 -9.03 7.26
CA ASN A 47 2.68 -7.93 6.58
C ASN A 47 2.11 -6.56 6.99
N LEU A 48 0.77 -6.44 7.02
CA LEU A 48 0.10 -5.21 7.46
C LEU A 48 0.35 -4.89 8.94
N ALA A 49 0.44 -5.88 9.82
CA ALA A 49 0.68 -5.68 11.26
C ALA A 49 2.09 -5.16 11.52
N GLU A 50 3.08 -5.68 10.80
CA GLU A 50 4.47 -5.26 10.89
C GLU A 50 4.70 -3.84 10.32
N GLY A 51 4.06 -3.52 9.20
CA GLY A 51 4.33 -2.30 8.43
C GLY A 51 3.33 -1.15 8.62
N ALA A 52 2.14 -1.40 9.18
CA ALA A 52 1.03 -0.46 9.06
C ALA A 52 0.12 -0.32 10.30
N ASP A 53 0.54 -0.82 11.46
CA ASP A 53 -0.12 -0.67 12.77
C ASP A 53 -1.64 -1.00 12.74
N ILE A 54 -1.96 -2.29 12.71
CA ILE A 54 -3.34 -2.77 12.83
C ILE A 54 -3.86 -2.63 14.27
N ALA A 55 -2.97 -2.63 15.27
CA ALA A 55 -3.31 -2.61 16.69
C ALA A 55 -4.20 -1.43 17.05
N GLU A 56 -3.88 -0.23 16.54
CA GLU A 56 -4.66 0.99 16.78
C GLU A 56 -6.14 0.83 16.38
N LEU A 57 -6.41 0.13 15.28
CA LEU A 57 -7.75 -0.06 14.75
C LEU A 57 -8.50 -1.12 15.54
N VAL A 58 -7.82 -2.20 15.93
CA VAL A 58 -8.39 -3.23 16.80
C VAL A 58 -8.81 -2.61 18.13
N ILE A 59 -7.91 -1.88 18.80
CA ILE A 59 -8.20 -1.19 20.07
C ILE A 59 -9.37 -0.20 19.89
N SER A 60 -9.33 0.62 18.84
CA SER A 60 -10.39 1.61 18.58
C SER A 60 -11.76 0.96 18.42
N ILE A 61 -11.85 -0.14 17.66
CA ILE A 61 -13.10 -0.88 17.44
C ILE A 61 -13.53 -1.61 18.73
N GLU A 62 -12.60 -2.20 19.49
CA GLU A 62 -12.91 -2.84 20.77
C GLU A 62 -13.50 -1.87 21.78
N GLU A 63 -13.01 -0.62 21.83
CA GLU A 63 -13.49 0.41 22.74
C GLU A 63 -14.79 1.08 22.24
N ASN A 64 -14.83 1.46 20.97
CA ASN A 64 -15.84 2.39 20.44
C ASN A 64 -16.86 1.77 19.48
N THR A 65 -16.77 0.46 19.20
CA THR A 65 -17.43 -0.19 18.05
C THR A 65 -16.93 0.39 16.71
N PHE A 66 -17.38 -0.18 15.58
CA PHE A 66 -16.99 0.33 14.27
C PHE A 66 -17.57 1.73 14.02
N VAL A 67 -16.70 2.68 13.70
CA VAL A 67 -17.06 4.05 13.36
C VAL A 67 -16.86 4.29 11.87
N ASP A 68 -17.90 4.77 11.19
CA ASP A 68 -17.99 4.83 9.73
C ASP A 68 -17.66 6.21 9.13
N PHE A 69 -16.96 7.08 9.87
CA PHE A 69 -16.57 8.41 9.39
C PHE A 69 -15.78 8.38 8.07
N GLU A 70 -15.04 7.30 7.83
CA GLU A 70 -14.42 7.03 6.54
C GLU A 70 -14.91 5.67 6.04
N PRO A 71 -15.69 5.58 4.94
CA PRO A 71 -16.04 4.28 4.36
C PRO A 71 -14.81 3.57 3.77
N ILE A 72 -14.89 2.26 3.59
CA ILE A 72 -13.89 1.54 2.77
C ILE A 72 -14.18 1.80 1.28
N VAL A 73 -13.16 1.74 0.42
CA VAL A 73 -13.36 1.81 -1.04
C VAL A 73 -13.11 0.43 -1.61
N VAL A 74 -14.04 -0.06 -2.41
CA VAL A 74 -14.00 -1.41 -2.95
C VAL A 74 -14.30 -1.43 -4.44
N ILE A 75 -13.83 -2.47 -5.11
CA ILE A 75 -14.22 -2.82 -6.47
C ILE A 75 -14.90 -4.19 -6.46
N LYS A 76 -15.94 -4.34 -7.28
CA LYS A 76 -16.67 -5.60 -7.40
C LYS A 76 -15.81 -6.64 -8.14
N GLU A 77 -15.72 -7.83 -7.58
CA GLU A 77 -15.08 -9.01 -8.19
C GLU A 77 -16.16 -9.98 -8.70
N LEU A 78 -15.74 -11.16 -9.18
CA LEU A 78 -16.69 -12.20 -9.61
C LEU A 78 -17.67 -12.58 -8.47
N GLY A 79 -18.95 -12.68 -8.83
CA GLY A 79 -20.02 -13.00 -7.89
C GLY A 79 -20.40 -11.84 -6.96
N ASN A 80 -20.50 -12.12 -5.66
CA ASN A 80 -20.85 -11.17 -4.60
C ASN A 80 -19.63 -10.74 -3.76
N LYS A 81 -18.42 -10.89 -4.28
CA LYS A 81 -17.19 -10.51 -3.58
C LYS A 81 -16.70 -9.12 -3.98
N PHE A 82 -16.02 -8.45 -3.04
CA PHE A 82 -15.55 -7.09 -3.19
C PHE A 82 -14.11 -6.97 -2.70
N ARG A 83 -13.19 -6.58 -3.58
CA ARG A 83 -11.81 -6.33 -3.22
C ARG A 83 -11.64 -4.92 -2.67
N VAL A 84 -11.01 -4.82 -1.50
CA VAL A 84 -10.82 -3.55 -0.78
C VAL A 84 -9.62 -2.79 -1.36
N LEU A 85 -9.87 -1.72 -2.12
CA LEU A 85 -8.82 -0.84 -2.65
C LEU A 85 -8.26 0.11 -1.59
N GLU A 86 -9.11 0.59 -0.68
CA GLU A 86 -8.71 1.41 0.47
C GLU A 86 -9.45 0.99 1.73
N GLY A 87 -8.70 0.87 2.83
CA GLY A 87 -9.19 0.33 4.10
C GLY A 87 -8.74 -1.10 4.43
N ASN A 88 -7.71 -1.64 3.77
CA ASN A 88 -7.20 -3.00 4.06
C ASN A 88 -6.81 -3.21 5.54
N ARG A 89 -6.28 -2.18 6.23
CA ARG A 89 -6.01 -2.26 7.68
C ARG A 89 -7.29 -2.44 8.51
N ARG A 90 -8.38 -1.79 8.10
CA ARG A 90 -9.71 -1.92 8.74
C ARG A 90 -10.27 -3.31 8.50
N LEU A 91 -10.16 -3.84 7.28
CA LEU A 91 -10.54 -5.22 6.99
C LEU A 91 -9.74 -6.22 7.84
N ALA A 92 -8.43 -6.01 8.02
CA ALA A 92 -7.60 -6.85 8.88
C ALA A 92 -8.07 -6.82 10.34
N ALA A 93 -8.30 -5.63 10.90
CA ALA A 93 -8.84 -5.49 12.25
C ALA A 93 -10.20 -6.20 12.42
N ILE A 94 -11.11 -6.03 11.45
CA ILE A 94 -12.43 -6.69 11.43
C ILE A 94 -12.27 -8.21 11.44
N LYS A 95 -11.47 -8.77 10.53
CA LYS A 95 -11.23 -10.22 10.45
C LYS A 95 -10.64 -10.77 11.74
N LEU A 96 -9.67 -10.08 12.34
CA LEU A 96 -9.07 -10.48 13.62
C LEU A 96 -10.07 -10.47 14.77
N LEU A 97 -10.98 -9.51 14.81
CA LEU A 97 -12.05 -9.46 15.83
C LEU A 97 -13.07 -10.58 15.63
N GLN A 98 -13.39 -10.93 14.37
CA GLN A 98 -14.35 -11.99 14.04
C GLN A 98 -13.80 -13.40 14.21
N ASP A 99 -12.50 -13.63 13.96
CA ASP A 99 -11.89 -14.95 13.96
C ASP A 99 -10.77 -15.07 15.01
N GLU A 100 -11.06 -15.80 16.09
CA GLU A 100 -10.09 -16.06 17.16
C GLU A 100 -8.90 -16.91 16.69
N LYS A 101 -9.12 -17.86 15.79
CA LYS A 101 -8.05 -18.73 15.28
C LYS A 101 -7.05 -17.90 14.46
N LEU A 102 -7.56 -17.06 13.58
CA LEU A 102 -6.75 -16.10 12.82
C LEU A 102 -5.96 -15.17 13.75
N ALA A 103 -6.63 -14.59 14.76
CA ALA A 103 -5.98 -13.72 15.74
C ALA A 103 -4.84 -14.40 16.50
N ARG A 104 -5.02 -15.67 16.89
CA ARG A 104 -3.95 -16.46 17.53
C ARG A 104 -2.76 -16.69 16.61
N GLN A 105 -2.97 -16.85 15.31
CA GLN A 105 -1.89 -17.10 14.35
C GLN A 105 -0.99 -15.87 14.12
N VAL A 106 -1.51 -14.65 14.28
CA VAL A 106 -0.75 -13.41 14.07
C VAL A 106 -0.41 -12.66 15.37
N VAL A 107 -0.68 -13.25 16.55
CA VAL A 107 -0.55 -12.58 17.86
C VAL A 107 0.85 -11.99 18.11
N GLN A 108 1.90 -12.62 17.57
CA GLN A 108 3.28 -12.20 17.74
C GLN A 108 3.59 -10.85 17.06
N VAL A 109 2.85 -10.51 16.00
CA VAL A 109 3.06 -9.28 15.22
C VAL A 109 2.01 -8.21 15.47
N LEU A 110 0.84 -8.58 16.03
CA LEU A 110 -0.30 -7.67 16.23
C LEU A 110 -0.03 -6.55 17.26
N LYS A 111 0.98 -6.70 18.15
CA LYS A 111 1.34 -5.73 19.21
C LYS A 111 0.20 -5.36 20.17
N HIS A 112 -0.91 -6.12 20.15
CA HIS A 112 -2.07 -5.98 21.02
C HIS A 112 -2.73 -7.34 21.22
N SER A 113 -3.28 -7.57 22.41
CA SER A 113 -3.98 -8.81 22.75
C SER A 113 -5.49 -8.55 22.76
N ILE A 114 -6.19 -9.18 21.80
CA ILE A 114 -7.64 -9.09 21.67
C ILE A 114 -8.30 -9.82 22.83
N GLN A 115 -9.13 -9.12 23.60
CA GLN A 115 -9.84 -9.72 24.73
C GLN A 115 -10.98 -10.61 24.23
N ARG A 116 -11.13 -11.79 24.84
CA ARG A 116 -12.16 -12.77 24.47
C ARG A 116 -13.08 -13.10 25.66
N PRO A 117 -14.39 -13.27 25.45
CA PRO A 117 -15.11 -13.09 24.18
C PRO A 117 -15.20 -11.61 23.76
N VAL A 118 -15.20 -11.35 22.45
CA VAL A 118 -15.42 -9.99 21.93
C VAL A 118 -16.87 -9.58 22.23
N ARG A 119 -17.08 -8.33 22.65
CA ARG A 119 -18.42 -7.80 22.98
C ARG A 119 -19.36 -7.94 21.79
N GLN A 120 -20.60 -8.38 22.02
CA GLN A 120 -21.58 -8.57 20.94
C GLN A 120 -21.83 -7.27 20.14
N ALA A 121 -21.91 -6.12 20.82
CA ALA A 121 -22.05 -4.82 20.16
C ALA A 121 -20.91 -4.51 19.17
N VAL A 122 -19.68 -4.97 19.48
CA VAL A 122 -18.54 -4.84 18.55
C VAL A 122 -18.74 -5.75 17.34
N LEU A 123 -19.08 -7.02 17.55
CA LEU A 123 -19.32 -7.99 16.47
C LEU A 123 -20.45 -7.54 15.53
N ASP A 124 -21.54 -7.02 16.09
CA ASP A 124 -22.67 -6.50 15.31
C ASP A 124 -22.25 -5.30 14.47
N SER A 125 -21.43 -4.39 15.02
CA SER A 125 -20.95 -3.20 14.32
C SER A 125 -20.02 -3.49 13.13
N ILE A 126 -19.35 -4.65 13.12
CA ILE A 126 -18.43 -5.05 12.04
C ILE A 126 -19.02 -6.11 11.10
N LYS A 127 -20.32 -6.42 11.22
CA LYS A 127 -20.98 -7.40 10.37
C LYS A 127 -21.18 -6.89 8.94
N GLU A 128 -21.61 -5.64 8.81
CA GLU A 128 -21.83 -4.99 7.51
C GLU A 128 -21.09 -3.65 7.50
N ILE A 129 -20.22 -3.47 6.51
CA ILE A 129 -19.27 -2.35 6.45
C ILE A 129 -19.72 -1.37 5.37
N PRO A 130 -19.96 -0.08 5.70
CA PRO A 130 -20.22 0.96 4.72
C PRO A 130 -19.06 1.08 3.72
N ALA A 131 -19.38 0.91 2.45
CA ALA A 131 -18.42 0.89 1.37
C ALA A 131 -18.82 1.83 0.22
N ILE A 132 -17.81 2.45 -0.38
CA ILE A 132 -17.89 3.12 -1.67
C ILE A 132 -17.47 2.10 -2.73
N ILE A 133 -18.34 1.80 -3.68
CA ILE A 133 -18.09 0.85 -4.77
C ILE A 133 -17.71 1.62 -6.03
N VAL A 134 -16.54 1.32 -6.57
CA VAL A 134 -16.05 1.87 -7.83
C VAL A 134 -16.15 0.87 -8.97
N THR A 135 -16.24 1.38 -10.20
CA THR A 135 -16.32 0.54 -11.40
C THR A 135 -14.95 0.19 -11.96
N LYS A 136 -13.98 1.10 -11.80
CA LYS A 136 -12.59 0.94 -12.22
C LYS A 136 -11.68 1.37 -11.09
N GLU A 137 -10.52 0.73 -10.94
CA GLU A 137 -9.53 1.13 -9.93
C GLU A 137 -9.09 2.59 -10.10
N ALA A 138 -9.00 3.04 -11.35
CA ALA A 138 -8.67 4.42 -11.73
C ALA A 138 -9.63 5.46 -11.11
N ASP A 139 -10.88 5.07 -10.83
CA ASP A 139 -11.87 5.96 -10.22
C ASP A 139 -11.54 6.26 -8.74
N ALA A 140 -10.88 5.33 -8.05
CA ALA A 140 -10.46 5.47 -6.65
C ALA A 140 -9.04 6.01 -6.50
N GLN A 141 -8.20 5.82 -7.51
CA GLN A 141 -6.77 6.13 -7.50
C GLN A 141 -6.46 7.55 -7.02
N SER A 142 -7.08 8.58 -7.62
CA SER A 142 -6.83 9.99 -7.25
C SER A 142 -7.17 10.28 -5.78
N TYR A 143 -8.28 9.73 -5.28
CA TYR A 143 -8.69 9.87 -3.89
C TYR A 143 -7.69 9.21 -2.93
N ILE A 144 -7.32 7.95 -3.19
CA ILE A 144 -6.36 7.19 -2.37
C ILE A 144 -4.99 7.89 -2.36
N GLY A 145 -4.52 8.33 -3.51
CA GLY A 145 -3.27 9.07 -3.67
C GLY A 145 -3.25 10.37 -2.89
N PHE A 146 -4.28 11.21 -3.05
CA PHE A 146 -4.38 12.45 -2.27
C PHE A 146 -4.35 12.19 -0.76
N LYS A 147 -5.13 11.21 -0.29
CA LYS A 147 -5.24 10.85 1.13
C LYS A 147 -3.93 10.39 1.75
N HIS A 148 -3.15 9.55 1.06
CA HIS A 148 -1.97 8.91 1.65
C HIS A 148 -0.62 9.52 1.26
N ILE A 149 -0.53 10.19 0.10
CA ILE A 149 0.68 10.88 -0.30
C ILE A 149 0.82 12.19 0.47
N ASN A 150 -0.24 13.02 0.49
CA ASN A 150 -0.23 14.35 1.09
C ASN A 150 -1.06 14.50 2.36
N GLY A 151 -1.99 13.58 2.63
CA GLY A 151 -2.86 13.64 3.80
C GLY A 151 -2.21 13.23 5.14
N PRO A 152 -2.97 13.34 6.24
CA PRO A 152 -2.47 13.15 7.61
C PRO A 152 -2.16 11.68 7.95
N HIS A 153 -2.86 10.72 7.32
CA HIS A 153 -2.65 9.28 7.51
C HIS A 153 -1.61 8.75 6.52
N LYS A 154 -0.32 8.94 6.85
CA LYS A 154 0.76 8.79 5.89
C LYS A 154 1.15 7.32 5.70
N TRP A 155 1.01 6.84 4.47
CA TRP A 155 1.80 5.70 4.01
C TRP A 155 3.29 5.93 4.30
N THR A 156 4.02 4.84 4.51
CA THR A 156 5.49 4.86 4.49
C THR A 156 5.96 5.38 3.14
N SER A 157 7.15 5.98 3.08
CA SER A 157 7.71 6.49 1.81
C SER A 157 7.77 5.41 0.73
N PHE A 158 8.04 4.15 1.11
CA PHE A 158 7.98 3.01 0.21
C PHE A 158 6.59 2.78 -0.38
N ALA A 159 5.55 2.69 0.46
CA ALA A 159 4.18 2.48 0.00
C ALA A 159 3.68 3.63 -0.89
N LYS A 160 4.06 4.87 -0.56
CA LYS A 160 3.83 6.03 -1.43
C LYS A 160 4.45 5.84 -2.80
N ALA A 161 5.74 5.49 -2.85
CA ALA A 161 6.48 5.30 -4.08
C ALA A 161 5.94 4.15 -4.93
N LYS A 162 5.61 3.01 -4.32
CA LYS A 162 5.03 1.85 -5.00
C LYS A 162 3.74 2.25 -5.71
N PHE A 163 2.86 2.96 -5.00
CA PHE A 163 1.59 3.42 -5.56
C PHE A 163 1.74 4.36 -6.77
N VAL A 164 2.56 5.42 -6.66
CA VAL A 164 2.74 6.37 -7.77
C VAL A 164 3.52 5.77 -8.94
N THR A 165 4.43 4.82 -8.67
CA THR A 165 5.18 4.12 -9.71
C THR A 165 4.30 3.19 -10.52
N THR A 166 3.30 2.54 -9.90
CA THR A 166 2.29 1.76 -10.64
C THR A 166 1.55 2.63 -11.66
N TRP A 167 1.19 3.87 -11.31
CA TRP A 167 0.51 4.77 -12.26
C TRP A 167 1.43 5.17 -13.40
N PHE A 168 2.69 5.47 -13.08
CA PHE A 168 3.71 5.81 -14.07
C PHE A 168 3.94 4.66 -15.06
N LYS A 169 4.11 3.44 -14.57
CA LYS A 169 4.26 2.23 -15.41
C LYS A 169 3.02 1.94 -16.27
N ASN A 170 1.83 2.36 -15.82
CA ASN A 170 0.58 2.29 -16.59
C ASN A 170 0.40 3.47 -17.58
N GLY A 171 1.42 4.30 -17.77
CA GLY A 171 1.47 5.34 -18.81
C GLY A 171 1.09 6.75 -18.36
N ALA A 172 0.81 6.97 -17.06
CA ALA A 172 0.53 8.32 -16.56
C ALA A 172 1.80 9.18 -16.50
N GLY A 173 1.72 10.44 -16.92
CA GLY A 173 2.85 11.38 -16.83
C GLY A 173 3.12 11.84 -15.39
N ILE A 174 4.38 12.06 -15.03
CA ILE A 174 4.77 12.47 -13.66
C ILE A 174 4.02 13.73 -13.19
N ASP A 175 3.90 14.74 -14.07
CA ASP A 175 3.18 15.98 -13.76
C ASP A 175 1.68 15.75 -13.57
N GLU A 176 1.09 14.80 -14.30
CA GLU A 176 -0.30 14.42 -14.12
C GLU A 176 -0.51 13.76 -12.75
N ILE A 177 0.36 12.79 -12.40
CA ILE A 177 0.33 12.10 -11.11
C ILE A 177 0.47 13.12 -9.98
N ALA A 178 1.47 14.01 -10.05
CA ALA A 178 1.71 15.05 -9.05
C ALA A 178 0.48 15.94 -8.85
N ARG A 179 -0.15 16.42 -9.94
CA ARG A 179 -1.39 17.21 -9.85
C ARG A 179 -2.53 16.43 -9.20
N LYS A 180 -2.76 15.17 -9.59
CA LYS A 180 -3.86 14.33 -9.08
C LYS A 180 -3.72 14.02 -7.60
N VAL A 181 -2.50 13.78 -7.11
CA VAL A 181 -2.26 13.53 -5.68
C VAL A 181 -2.10 14.81 -4.86
N GLY A 182 -2.00 15.97 -5.52
CA GLY A 182 -1.83 17.28 -4.88
C GLY A 182 -0.39 17.60 -4.45
N ASP A 183 0.61 16.95 -5.06
CA ASP A 183 2.03 17.20 -4.77
C ASP A 183 2.50 18.51 -5.41
N ARG A 184 2.98 19.44 -4.58
CA ARG A 184 3.55 20.73 -4.99
C ARG A 184 5.07 20.78 -4.84
N ASN A 185 5.67 19.76 -4.23
CA ASN A 185 7.07 19.77 -3.79
C ASN A 185 7.99 18.89 -4.65
N LYS A 186 7.51 18.42 -5.81
CA LYS A 186 8.23 17.49 -6.71
C LYS A 186 8.62 16.17 -6.03
N THR A 187 7.98 15.81 -4.92
CA THR A 187 8.27 14.58 -4.18
C THR A 187 7.88 13.33 -4.97
N VAL A 188 6.81 13.40 -5.77
CA VAL A 188 6.37 12.29 -6.64
C VAL A 188 7.48 11.86 -7.61
N LYS A 189 8.24 12.81 -8.17
CA LYS A 189 9.34 12.52 -9.08
C LYS A 189 10.42 11.67 -8.40
N ASP A 190 10.85 12.07 -7.20
CA ASP A 190 11.87 11.36 -6.43
C ASP A 190 11.38 9.98 -5.96
N LEU A 191 10.10 9.87 -5.58
CA LEU A 191 9.48 8.61 -5.19
C LEU A 191 9.49 7.62 -6.36
N ILE A 192 9.05 8.04 -7.55
CA ILE A 192 9.06 7.18 -8.75
C ILE A 192 10.51 6.81 -9.11
N ALA A 193 11.40 7.79 -9.17
CA ALA A 193 12.80 7.58 -9.54
C ALA A 193 13.50 6.58 -8.62
N GLY A 194 13.34 6.72 -7.30
CA GLY A 194 13.90 5.78 -6.33
C GLY A 194 13.28 4.38 -6.43
N MET A 195 12.00 4.27 -6.79
CA MET A 195 11.34 2.96 -6.91
C MET A 195 11.84 2.22 -8.15
N LEU A 196 12.01 2.91 -9.28
CA LEU A 196 12.57 2.31 -10.50
C LEU A 196 13.98 1.78 -10.29
N VAL A 197 14.83 2.51 -9.53
CA VAL A 197 16.16 2.03 -9.14
C VAL A 197 16.09 0.79 -8.24
N LEU A 198 15.13 0.76 -7.31
CA LEU A 198 14.95 -0.37 -6.40
C LEU A 198 14.45 -1.61 -7.14
N GLU A 199 13.41 -1.46 -7.97
CA GLU A 199 12.85 -2.55 -8.78
C GLU A 199 13.90 -3.10 -9.76
N GLN A 200 14.72 -2.23 -10.36
CA GLN A 200 15.87 -2.68 -11.16
C GLN A 200 16.83 -3.55 -10.33
N ALA A 201 17.11 -3.18 -9.08
CA ALA A 201 18.00 -3.96 -8.22
C ALA A 201 17.42 -5.32 -7.82
N GLU A 202 16.10 -5.39 -7.65
CA GLU A 202 15.36 -6.64 -7.43
C GLU A 202 15.36 -7.52 -8.69
N GLU A 203 15.09 -6.94 -9.87
CA GLU A 203 15.13 -7.62 -11.18
C GLU A 203 16.51 -8.18 -11.52
N GLU A 204 17.58 -7.49 -11.12
CA GLU A 204 18.98 -7.93 -11.29
C GLU A 204 19.46 -8.86 -10.17
N GLU A 205 18.58 -9.26 -9.23
CA GLU A 205 18.86 -10.15 -8.10
C GLU A 205 20.03 -9.68 -7.19
N ILE A 206 20.28 -8.37 -7.15
CA ILE A 206 21.37 -7.79 -6.33
C ILE A 206 20.89 -7.26 -4.97
N PHE A 207 19.58 -7.09 -4.81
CA PHE A 207 18.94 -6.62 -3.60
C PHE A 207 17.57 -7.27 -3.45
N ASP A 208 17.28 -7.78 -2.26
CA ASP A 208 15.93 -8.09 -1.82
C ASP A 208 15.64 -7.19 -0.61
N VAL A 209 14.50 -6.50 -0.63
CA VAL A 209 14.08 -5.67 0.50
C VAL A 209 13.99 -6.50 1.79
N GLN A 210 13.71 -7.80 1.72
CA GLN A 210 13.63 -8.72 2.85
C GLN A 210 14.98 -9.13 3.43
N ASP A 211 16.06 -9.07 2.65
CA ASP A 211 17.41 -9.44 3.09
C ASP A 211 18.05 -8.40 4.03
N ARG A 212 17.30 -7.34 4.36
CA ARG A 212 17.76 -6.27 5.25
C ARG A 212 18.06 -6.79 6.66
N THR A 213 19.26 -6.46 7.15
CA THR A 213 19.73 -6.82 8.50
C THR A 213 18.85 -6.24 9.62
N LYS A 214 18.27 -5.05 9.41
CA LYS A 214 17.30 -4.44 10.33
C LYS A 214 15.87 -4.77 9.89
N ARG A 215 15.21 -5.62 10.67
CA ARG A 215 13.76 -5.86 10.56
C ARG A 215 12.99 -4.59 10.98
N GLY A 216 11.90 -4.26 10.28
CA GLY A 216 11.10 -3.05 10.49
C GLY A 216 10.80 -2.28 9.20
N VAL A 217 10.30 -1.05 9.33
CA VAL A 217 9.92 -0.20 8.19
C VAL A 217 11.14 0.08 7.31
N PHE A 218 11.05 -0.25 6.02
CA PHE A 218 12.11 0.03 5.07
C PHE A 218 12.30 1.55 4.89
N GLY A 219 13.51 2.04 5.16
CA GLY A 219 13.89 3.46 5.10
C GLY A 219 14.03 3.99 3.68
N PHE A 220 13.05 3.76 2.81
CA PHE A 220 13.07 4.13 1.39
C PHE A 220 13.33 5.63 1.15
N SER A 221 13.02 6.50 2.12
CA SER A 221 13.35 7.92 2.03
C SER A 221 14.84 8.21 1.98
N HIS A 222 15.67 7.39 2.62
CA HIS A 222 17.11 7.52 2.53
C HIS A 222 17.61 7.20 1.12
N LEU A 223 17.03 6.18 0.47
CA LEU A 223 17.39 5.81 -0.90
C LEU A 223 17.15 6.95 -1.88
N TYR A 224 15.91 7.43 -2.03
CA TYR A 224 15.65 8.51 -3.01
C TYR A 224 16.37 9.82 -2.65
N THR A 225 16.66 10.05 -1.36
CA THR A 225 17.49 11.19 -0.94
C THR A 225 18.94 11.02 -1.39
N ALA A 226 19.52 9.83 -1.22
CA ALA A 226 20.87 9.50 -1.65
C ALA A 226 21.02 9.62 -3.17
N LEU A 227 20.06 9.11 -3.94
CA LEU A 227 20.08 9.18 -5.42
C LEU A 227 20.03 10.62 -5.98
N ASN A 228 19.70 11.61 -5.14
CA ASN A 228 19.76 13.02 -5.50
C ASN A 228 21.08 13.71 -5.11
N ARG A 229 21.92 13.07 -4.28
CA ARG A 229 23.26 13.55 -3.92
C ARG A 229 24.25 13.33 -5.07
N LYS A 230 25.13 14.30 -5.30
CA LYS A 230 26.10 14.25 -6.40
C LYS A 230 27.01 13.03 -6.30
N GLU A 231 27.46 12.73 -5.09
CA GLU A 231 28.41 11.67 -4.79
C GLU A 231 27.85 10.30 -5.17
N TYR A 232 26.60 10.03 -4.81
CA TYR A 232 25.93 8.78 -5.17
C TYR A 232 25.67 8.72 -6.67
N LYS A 233 25.15 9.80 -7.28
CA LYS A 233 24.92 9.83 -8.74
C LYS A 233 26.18 9.51 -9.52
N ASP A 234 27.29 10.17 -9.20
CA ASP A 234 28.58 9.95 -9.84
C ASP A 234 29.08 8.51 -9.61
N TYR A 235 28.86 7.96 -8.41
CA TYR A 235 29.28 6.60 -8.08
C TYR A 235 28.55 5.54 -8.92
N ILE A 236 27.22 5.58 -8.97
CA ILE A 236 26.38 4.60 -9.70
C ILE A 236 26.09 5.00 -11.15
N GLY A 237 26.76 6.02 -11.69
CA GLY A 237 26.67 6.38 -13.11
C GLY A 237 25.36 7.07 -13.53
N LEU A 238 24.60 7.64 -12.59
CA LEU A 238 23.39 8.41 -12.91
C LEU A 238 23.77 9.79 -13.47
N LYS A 239 23.12 10.18 -14.57
CA LYS A 239 23.28 11.52 -15.15
C LYS A 239 22.84 12.61 -14.17
N LYS A 240 23.35 13.83 -14.33
CA LYS A 240 22.99 14.97 -13.47
C LYS A 240 21.48 15.22 -13.43
N ASP A 241 20.82 15.04 -14.58
CA ASP A 241 19.40 15.23 -14.89
C ASP A 241 18.64 13.90 -15.04
N TRP A 242 19.12 12.81 -14.45
CA TRP A 242 18.55 11.46 -14.64
C TRP A 242 17.06 11.34 -14.32
N THR A 243 16.52 12.22 -13.48
CA THR A 243 15.08 12.24 -13.16
C THR A 243 14.24 13.01 -14.18
N GLU A 244 14.81 13.82 -15.08
CA GLU A 244 14.07 14.55 -16.12
C GLU A 244 13.46 13.62 -17.17
N ASN A 245 14.14 12.50 -17.47
CA ASN A 245 13.66 11.48 -18.40
C ASN A 245 13.79 10.10 -17.75
N LEU A 246 12.85 9.76 -16.86
CA LEU A 246 12.86 8.47 -16.18
C LEU A 246 12.62 7.33 -17.18
N VAL A 247 13.47 6.31 -17.08
CA VAL A 247 13.36 5.02 -17.77
C VAL A 247 13.20 3.92 -16.74
N THR A 248 12.73 2.74 -17.15
CA THR A 248 12.46 1.61 -16.23
C THR A 248 13.70 1.07 -15.54
N SER A 249 14.87 1.18 -16.17
CA SER A 249 16.16 0.73 -15.62
C SER A 249 17.17 1.89 -15.63
N PRO A 250 17.15 2.77 -14.61
CA PRO A 250 17.93 4.01 -14.62
C PRO A 250 19.45 3.83 -14.51
N VAL A 251 19.91 2.73 -13.88
CA VAL A 251 21.32 2.44 -13.66
C VAL A 251 21.87 1.60 -14.82
N SER A 252 23.07 1.93 -15.30
CA SER A 252 23.69 1.17 -16.39
C SER A 252 24.08 -0.25 -15.92
N THR A 253 24.03 -1.24 -16.82
CA THR A 253 24.42 -2.63 -16.50
C THR A 253 25.85 -2.74 -15.95
N GLY A 254 26.77 -1.87 -16.39
CA GLY A 254 28.13 -1.79 -15.88
C GLY A 254 28.24 -1.30 -14.43
N ASP A 255 27.22 -0.61 -13.92
CA ASP A 255 27.20 0.00 -12.59
C ASP A 255 26.32 -0.76 -11.57
N VAL A 256 25.65 -1.86 -11.98
CA VAL A 256 24.77 -2.67 -11.12
C VAL A 256 25.50 -3.16 -9.85
N LYS A 257 26.78 -3.55 -9.94
CA LYS A 257 27.57 -3.93 -8.75
C LYS A 257 27.74 -2.77 -7.75
N LYS A 258 27.81 -1.54 -8.24
CA LYS A 258 27.91 -0.35 -7.37
C LYS A 258 26.56 -0.01 -6.75
N LEU A 259 25.47 -0.23 -7.47
CA LEU A 259 24.12 -0.10 -6.94
C LEU A 259 23.91 -1.05 -5.74
N LYS A 260 24.38 -2.29 -5.83
CA LYS A 260 24.36 -3.23 -4.69
C LYS A 260 25.00 -2.63 -3.44
N THR A 261 26.19 -2.03 -3.58
CA THR A 261 26.88 -1.36 -2.46
C THR A 261 26.03 -0.23 -1.86
N VAL A 262 25.34 0.56 -2.68
CA VAL A 262 24.49 1.67 -2.19
C VAL A 262 23.29 1.15 -1.40
N LEU A 263 22.72 0.00 -1.76
CA LEU A 263 21.51 -0.54 -1.14
C LEU A 263 21.77 -1.35 0.14
N GLN A 264 22.98 -1.88 0.31
CA GLN A 264 23.37 -2.70 1.47
C GLN A 264 23.95 -1.90 2.65
N TYR A 265 24.20 -0.60 2.47
CA TYR A 265 24.65 0.34 3.51
C TYR A 265 23.49 1.20 4.03
#